data_AF-A0A7W7W8S1-F1
#
_entry.id   AF-A0A7W7W8S1-F1
#
_cell.length_a   1.000
_cell.length_b   1.000
_cell.length_c   1.000
_cell.angle_alpha   90.00
_cell.angle_beta   90.00
_cell.angle_gamma   90.00
#
_symmetry.space_group_name_H-M   'P 1'
#
loop_
_entity.id
_entity.type
_entity.pdbx_description
1 polymer ?
#
loop_
_entity_poly.entity_id
_entity_poly.type
_entity_poly.pdbx_seq_one_letter_code
_entity_poly.pdbx_strand_id
1 'polypeptide(L)'
;MNLRVLGTDSIAERFGAPAHLRDAGLIRHLGISNVHPEQLAEARAIAPVVCVQNQYGIGARPEQDAFLRTCGEQGIAFVPFYSIAGAGNPDHLVANVAAGALRLSEDDLAVLDSLHRGGA
;
A
#
# COMPACT_ATOMS: atom_id res chain seq x y z
N MET A 1 6.08 -2.44 13.42
CA MET A 1 6.94 -1.34 12.94
C MET A 1 6.83 -1.26 11.43
N ASN A 2 6.79 -0.05 10.87
CA ASN A 2 6.74 0.17 9.41
C ASN A 2 8.03 0.89 8.97
N LEU A 3 8.93 0.19 8.27
CA LEU A 3 10.22 0.77 7.87
C LEU A 3 10.04 1.63 6.61
N ARG A 4 10.33 2.92 6.72
CA ARG A 4 10.37 3.82 5.56
C ARG A 4 11.69 3.67 4.83
N VAL A 5 11.62 3.43 3.54
CA VAL A 5 12.79 3.34 2.65
C VAL A 5 12.98 4.66 1.91
N LEU A 6 14.24 5.06 1.82
CA LEU A 6 14.70 6.21 1.04
C LEU A 6 15.66 5.67 -0.01
N GLY A 7 15.40 6.02 -1.28
CA GLY A 7 16.17 5.56 -2.42
C GLY A 7 15.87 4.11 -2.85
N THR A 8 16.67 3.63 -3.79
CA THR A 8 16.54 2.30 -4.42
C THR A 8 17.56 1.31 -3.91
N ASP A 9 18.40 1.70 -2.94
CA ASP A 9 19.39 0.81 -2.36
C ASP A 9 18.74 -0.36 -1.64
N SER A 10 19.50 -1.45 -1.46
CA SER A 10 19.06 -2.62 -0.72
C SER A 10 18.48 -2.25 0.66
N ILE A 11 17.43 -2.95 1.03
CA ILE A 11 16.77 -2.77 2.34
C ILE A 11 17.35 -3.71 3.40
N ALA A 12 18.13 -4.73 2.99
CA ALA A 12 18.43 -5.89 3.81
C ALA A 12 19.05 -5.54 5.18
N GLU A 13 20.13 -4.74 5.17
CA GLU A 13 20.80 -4.31 6.41
C GLU A 13 19.85 -3.53 7.33
N ARG A 14 19.12 -2.55 6.75
CA ARG A 14 18.18 -1.69 7.48
C ARG A 14 16.98 -2.47 8.02
N PHE A 15 16.55 -3.51 7.33
CA PHE A 15 15.40 -4.34 7.72
C PHE A 15 15.77 -5.42 8.75
N GLY A 16 17.03 -5.83 8.82
CA GLY A 16 17.53 -6.81 9.79
C GLY A 16 17.34 -6.38 11.26
N ALA A 17 17.58 -5.10 11.58
CA ALA A 17 17.35 -4.60 12.94
C ALA A 17 15.88 -4.72 13.41
N PRO A 18 14.86 -4.26 12.65
CA PRO A 18 13.45 -4.55 12.94
C PRO A 18 13.14 -6.05 13.08
N ALA A 19 13.76 -6.89 12.25
CA ALA A 19 13.55 -8.34 12.28
C ALA A 19 14.03 -8.95 13.61
N HIS A 20 15.23 -8.59 14.07
CA HIS A 20 15.72 -9.04 15.38
C HIS A 20 14.81 -8.57 16.53
N LEU A 21 14.30 -7.34 16.47
CA LEU A 21 13.36 -6.84 17.48
C LEU A 21 12.02 -7.58 17.45
N ARG A 22 11.59 -8.07 16.29
CA ARG A 22 10.42 -8.95 16.18
C ARG A 22 10.70 -10.30 16.83
N ASP A 23 11.85 -10.91 16.54
CA ASP A 23 12.20 -12.23 17.07
C ASP A 23 12.42 -12.19 18.59
N ALA A 24 12.89 -11.06 19.12
CA ALA A 24 12.94 -10.77 20.55
C ALA A 24 11.56 -10.50 21.20
N GLY A 25 10.48 -10.51 20.42
CA GLY A 25 9.10 -10.27 20.91
C GLY A 25 8.76 -8.80 21.20
N LEU A 26 9.66 -7.87 20.89
CA LEU A 26 9.47 -6.44 21.12
C LEU A 26 8.60 -5.78 20.04
N ILE A 27 8.53 -6.40 18.85
CA ILE A 27 7.70 -5.96 17.73
C ILE A 27 6.83 -7.12 17.26
N ARG A 28 5.50 -6.92 17.18
CA ARG A 28 4.58 -7.98 16.71
C ARG A 28 4.61 -8.19 15.19
N HIS A 29 4.62 -7.11 14.42
CA HIS A 29 4.50 -7.15 12.96
C HIS A 29 5.42 -6.15 12.28
N LEU A 30 5.86 -6.50 11.08
CA LEU A 30 6.73 -5.69 10.23
C LEU A 30 5.99 -5.28 8.96
N GLY A 31 6.11 -4.00 8.63
CA GLY A 31 5.70 -3.42 7.36
C GLY A 31 6.85 -2.65 6.74
N ILE A 32 6.71 -2.30 5.47
CA ILE A 32 7.66 -1.46 4.73
C ILE A 32 6.92 -0.36 3.98
N SER A 33 7.57 0.78 3.76
CA SER A 33 6.98 1.95 3.10
C SER A 33 7.95 2.57 2.11
N ASN A 34 7.41 3.12 1.02
CA ASN A 34 8.15 3.69 -0.11
C ASN A 34 9.10 2.68 -0.78
N VAL A 35 8.58 1.51 -1.09
CA VAL A 35 9.38 0.39 -1.62
C VAL A 35 9.02 0.02 -3.05
N HIS A 36 9.98 -0.56 -3.75
CA HIS A 36 9.76 -1.26 -5.01
C HIS A 36 9.61 -2.79 -4.80
N PRO A 37 9.14 -3.55 -5.80
CA PRO A 37 8.94 -4.99 -5.68
C PRO A 37 10.18 -5.77 -5.24
N GLU A 38 11.37 -5.37 -5.70
CA GLU A 38 12.65 -5.98 -5.32
C GLU A 38 12.95 -5.81 -3.82
N GLN A 39 12.66 -4.63 -3.26
CA GLN A 39 12.84 -4.38 -1.83
C GLN A 39 11.81 -5.14 -0.98
N LEU A 40 10.59 -5.34 -1.49
CA LEU A 40 9.62 -6.24 -0.84
C LEU A 40 10.15 -7.68 -0.81
N ALA A 41 10.71 -8.17 -1.92
CA ALA A 41 11.28 -9.50 -1.99
C ALA A 41 12.45 -9.67 -1.00
N GLU A 42 13.36 -8.70 -0.94
CA GLU A 42 14.47 -8.68 0.03
C GLU A 42 13.96 -8.71 1.48
N ALA A 43 13.00 -7.86 1.83
CA ALA A 43 12.44 -7.80 3.18
C ALA A 43 11.79 -9.14 3.57
N ARG A 44 11.04 -9.76 2.66
CA ARG A 44 10.38 -11.05 2.88
C ARG A 44 11.35 -12.23 3.00
N ALA A 45 12.53 -12.14 2.40
CA ALA A 45 13.60 -13.12 2.61
C ALA A 45 14.19 -13.07 4.03
N ILE A 46 14.03 -11.93 4.74
CA ILE A 46 14.55 -11.71 6.09
C ILE A 46 13.50 -12.04 7.15
N ALA A 47 12.28 -11.52 7.01
CA ALA A 47 11.20 -11.74 7.98
C ALA A 47 9.80 -11.55 7.37
N PRO A 48 8.73 -12.07 8.00
CA PRO A 48 7.36 -11.86 7.53
C PRO A 48 6.97 -10.37 7.47
N VAL A 49 6.62 -9.91 6.27
CA VAL A 49 6.08 -8.57 6.00
C VAL A 49 4.56 -8.67 5.92
N VAL A 50 3.84 -7.92 6.76
CA VAL A 50 2.37 -7.94 6.79
C VAL A 50 1.74 -6.81 5.99
N CYS A 51 2.49 -5.73 5.71
CA CYS A 51 1.97 -4.63 4.93
C CYS A 51 3.04 -3.87 4.13
N VAL A 52 2.59 -3.28 3.02
CA VAL A 52 3.31 -2.32 2.20
C VAL A 52 2.55 -1.00 2.23
N GLN A 53 3.23 0.11 2.57
CA GLN A 53 2.65 1.44 2.56
C GLN A 53 3.31 2.32 1.48
N ASN A 54 2.66 2.44 0.34
CA ASN A 54 3.15 3.17 -0.83
C ASN A 54 2.16 4.24 -1.30
N GLN A 55 2.65 5.19 -2.08
CA GLN A 55 1.77 6.15 -2.74
C GLN A 55 0.86 5.43 -3.73
N TYR A 56 -0.43 5.63 -3.59
CA TYR A 56 -1.44 5.08 -4.48
C TYR A 56 -2.74 5.87 -4.35
N GLY A 57 -3.39 6.14 -5.48
CA GLY A 57 -4.60 6.97 -5.55
C GLY A 57 -5.01 7.24 -6.97
N ILE A 58 -5.85 8.26 -7.17
CA ILE A 58 -6.32 8.68 -8.49
C ILE A 58 -5.11 9.04 -9.38
N GLY A 59 -5.07 8.46 -10.58
CA GLY A 59 -3.95 8.63 -11.52
C GLY A 59 -2.74 7.72 -11.23
N ALA A 60 -2.93 6.63 -10.48
CA ALA A 60 -1.91 5.60 -10.32
C ALA A 60 -1.41 5.10 -11.70
N ARG A 61 -0.10 4.94 -11.81
CA ARG A 61 0.53 4.41 -13.02
C ARG A 61 0.35 2.88 -13.09
N PRO A 62 0.36 2.26 -14.28
CA PRO A 62 0.14 0.83 -14.44
C PRO A 62 1.05 -0.06 -13.58
N GLU A 63 2.29 0.36 -13.32
CA GLU A 63 3.21 -0.36 -12.44
C GLU A 63 2.80 -0.31 -10.96
N GLN A 64 2.15 0.78 -10.52
CA GLN A 64 1.63 0.89 -9.15
C GLN A 64 0.42 -0.05 -8.97
N ASP A 65 -0.45 -0.13 -9.97
CA ASP A 65 -1.56 -1.09 -10.01
C ASP A 65 -1.07 -2.54 -10.01
N ALA A 66 -0.04 -2.84 -10.82
CA ALA A 66 0.56 -4.16 -10.85
C ALA A 66 1.13 -4.54 -9.48
N PHE A 67 1.84 -3.62 -8.82
CA PHE A 67 2.41 -3.88 -7.50
C PHE A 67 1.36 -4.05 -6.41
N LEU A 68 0.26 -3.27 -6.46
CA LEU A 68 -0.89 -3.46 -5.57
C LEU A 68 -1.50 -4.86 -5.74
N ARG A 69 -1.70 -5.33 -6.99
CA ARG A 69 -2.19 -6.68 -7.27
C ARG A 69 -1.25 -7.75 -6.72
N THR A 70 0.06 -7.63 -6.96
CA THR A 70 1.06 -8.56 -6.41
C THR A 70 1.00 -8.62 -4.88
N CYS A 71 0.79 -7.50 -4.19
CA CYS A 71 0.61 -7.52 -2.74
C CYS A 71 -0.66 -8.30 -2.33
N GLY A 72 -1.78 -8.09 -3.03
CA GLY A 72 -3.03 -8.80 -2.80
C GLY A 72 -2.90 -10.31 -3.01
N GLU A 73 -2.31 -10.74 -4.11
CA GLU A 73 -2.03 -12.16 -4.43
C GLU A 73 -1.14 -12.84 -3.37
N GLN A 74 -0.25 -12.07 -2.73
CA GLN A 74 0.64 -12.55 -1.67
C GLN A 74 0.04 -12.46 -0.27
N GLY A 75 -1.20 -11.99 -0.12
CA GLY A 75 -1.85 -11.78 1.17
C GLY A 75 -1.22 -10.67 2.02
N ILE A 76 -0.57 -9.70 1.38
CA ILE A 76 0.09 -8.57 2.03
C ILE A 76 -0.82 -7.35 1.96
N ALA A 77 -1.15 -6.77 3.11
CA ALA A 77 -2.00 -5.59 3.14
C ALA A 77 -1.31 -4.40 2.45
N PHE A 78 -1.95 -3.82 1.44
CA PHE A 78 -1.49 -2.59 0.83
C PHE A 78 -2.16 -1.38 1.51
N VAL A 79 -1.37 -0.48 2.08
CA VAL A 79 -1.85 0.71 2.81
C VAL A 79 -1.51 1.94 1.99
N PRO A 80 -2.44 2.52 1.23
CA PRO A 80 -2.13 3.61 0.33
C PRO A 80 -1.99 4.94 1.10
N PHE A 81 -1.05 5.80 0.69
CA PHE A 81 -0.97 7.19 1.15
C PHE A 81 -1.09 8.18 -0.03
N TYR A 82 -1.45 9.42 0.29
CA TYR A 82 -1.83 10.46 -0.69
C TYR A 82 -2.95 10.03 -1.66
N SER A 83 -3.85 9.14 -1.22
CA SER A 83 -4.91 8.58 -2.07
C SER A 83 -5.95 9.60 -2.53
N ILE A 84 -6.14 10.64 -1.71
CA ILE A 84 -7.03 11.75 -1.99
C ILE A 84 -6.21 12.82 -2.73
N ALA A 85 -5.43 13.65 -2.05
CA ALA A 85 -4.75 14.81 -2.64
C ALA A 85 -3.66 14.52 -3.70
N GLY A 86 -3.28 13.27 -3.92
CA GLY A 86 -2.20 12.90 -4.84
C GLY A 86 -0.87 13.59 -4.51
N ALA A 87 -0.06 13.87 -5.52
CA ALA A 87 1.22 14.57 -5.38
C ALA A 87 1.10 16.10 -5.30
N GLY A 88 -0.07 16.63 -4.89
CA GLY A 88 -0.31 18.08 -4.82
C GLY A 88 -0.82 18.73 -6.12
N ASN A 89 -1.45 17.96 -7.01
CA ASN A 89 -2.15 18.51 -8.18
C ASN A 89 -3.49 19.14 -7.74
N PRO A 90 -3.71 20.46 -7.96
CA PRO A 90 -5.00 21.10 -7.64
C PRO A 90 -6.22 20.43 -8.29
N ASP A 91 -6.07 19.86 -9.50
CA ASP A 91 -7.16 19.16 -10.19
C ASP A 91 -7.60 17.90 -9.42
N HIS A 92 -6.66 17.21 -8.78
CA HIS A 92 -6.99 16.07 -7.94
C HIS A 92 -7.76 16.54 -6.69
N LEU A 93 -7.37 17.66 -6.07
CA LEU A 93 -8.13 18.22 -4.95
C LEU A 93 -9.58 18.55 -5.36
N VAL A 94 -9.78 19.17 -6.52
CA VAL A 94 -11.13 19.44 -7.06
C VAL A 94 -11.92 18.15 -7.24
N ALA A 95 -11.32 17.13 -7.88
CA ALA A 95 -11.96 15.83 -8.07
C ALA A 95 -12.35 15.17 -6.73
N ASN A 96 -11.52 15.28 -5.69
CA ASN A 96 -11.82 14.74 -4.37
C ASN A 96 -12.94 15.48 -3.65
N VAL A 97 -12.97 16.81 -3.73
CA VAL A 97 -14.07 17.61 -3.16
C VAL A 97 -15.38 17.23 -3.85
N ALA A 98 -15.35 17.07 -5.18
CA ALA A 98 -16.51 16.59 -5.93
C ALA A 98 -16.91 15.17 -5.50
N ALA A 99 -15.96 14.26 -5.31
CA ALA A 99 -16.22 12.91 -4.83
C ALA A 99 -16.86 12.90 -3.42
N GLY A 100 -16.43 13.77 -2.51
CA GLY A 100 -17.03 13.91 -1.18
C GLY A 100 -18.47 14.44 -1.18
N ALA A 101 -18.90 15.08 -2.27
CA ALA A 101 -20.27 15.51 -2.47
C ALA A 101 -21.18 14.42 -3.03
N LEU A 102 -20.62 13.29 -3.50
CA LEU A 102 -21.42 12.18 -4.03
C LEU A 102 -22.39 11.66 -2.96
N ARG A 103 -23.60 11.36 -3.40
CA ARG A 103 -24.62 10.64 -2.63
C ARG A 103 -24.93 9.40 -3.43
N LEU A 104 -24.53 8.25 -2.90
CA LEU A 104 -24.77 6.97 -3.52
C LEU A 104 -26.15 6.48 -3.11
N SER A 105 -26.93 6.03 -4.08
CA SER A 105 -28.17 5.30 -3.82
C SER A 105 -27.87 3.89 -3.30
N GLU A 106 -28.89 3.20 -2.81
CA GLU A 106 -28.76 1.78 -2.43
C GLU A 106 -28.34 0.91 -3.63
N ASP A 107 -28.84 1.24 -4.83
CA ASP A 107 -28.46 0.54 -6.07
C ASP A 107 -26.98 0.77 -6.42
N ASP A 108 -26.47 2.00 -6.28
CA ASP A 108 -25.05 2.31 -6.51
C ASP A 108 -24.15 1.53 -5.54
N LEU A 109 -24.55 1.45 -4.26
CA LEU A 109 -23.84 0.68 -3.25
C LEU A 109 -23.86 -0.82 -3.55
N ALA A 110 -25.00 -1.35 -4.01
CA ALA A 110 -25.12 -2.75 -4.40
C ALA A 110 -24.19 -3.10 -5.57
N VAL A 111 -24.06 -2.20 -6.56
CA VAL A 111 -23.10 -2.35 -7.67
C VAL A 111 -21.66 -2.38 -7.14
N LEU A 112 -21.27 -1.43 -6.28
CA LEU A 112 -19.91 -1.39 -5.71
C LEU A 112 -19.58 -2.66 -4.92
N ASP A 113 -20.51 -3.15 -4.10
CA ASP A 113 -20.33 -4.37 -3.33
C ASP A 113 -20.16 -5.61 -4.23
N SER A 114 -20.86 -5.66 -5.36
CA SER A 114 -20.72 -6.75 -6.34
C SER A 114 -19.33 -6.74 -6.99
N LEU A 115 -18.79 -5.56 -7.31
CA LEU A 115 -17.45 -5.40 -7.87
C LEU A 115 -16.37 -5.81 -6.88
N HIS A 116 -16.54 -5.47 -5.60
CA HIS A 116 -15.63 -5.88 -4.53
C HIS A 116 -15.57 -7.41 -4.39
N ARG A 117 -16.71 -8.09 -4.48
CA ARG A 117 -16.81 -9.55 -4.35
C ARG A 117 -16.38 -10.31 -5.61
N GLY A 118 -16.45 -9.69 -6.79
CA GLY A 118 -16.10 -10.30 -8.07
C GLY A 118 -14.60 -10.25 -8.44
N GLY A 119 -13.77 -9.57 -7.64
CA GLY A 119 -12.33 -9.42 -7.88
C GLY A 119 -11.43 -10.33 -7.04
N ALA A 120 -11.98 -11.38 -6.41
CA ALA A 120 -11.25 -12.36 -5.59
C ALA A 120 -10.88 -13.63 -6.38
#